data_AF-A0A963P9L7-F1
#
_entry.id   AF-A0A963P9L7-F1
#
_cell.length_a   1.000
_cell.length_b   1.000
_cell.length_c   1.000
_cell.angle_alpha   90.00
_cell.angle_beta   90.00
_cell.angle_gamma   90.00
#
_symmetry.space_group_name_H-M   'P 1'
#
loop_
_entity.id
_entity.type
_entity.pdbx_description
1 polymer ?
#
loop_
_entity_poly.entity_id
_entity_poly.type
_entity_poly.pdbx_seq_one_letter_code
_entity_poly.pdbx_strand_id
1 'polypeptide(L)'
;RLEQLRKLEDLFPGGASGLGAAMGEMLNAFSDVANAPTDLTARTVVLARADELAARFRSTASSMDALRDSLRLELASEVRMVNSLATRIADVNRQISNAMGSGHTPNDLLDQRDELIRELNTHVQTTTIAAADGTMSVFVASSQPLVLGTTASQVALQADDFGDPYTFKLTMQRNNVTAVMDEALLGGGSLSGLMKFNNHDLADAGNLVGRMALALGTVVNEQHSLGLDLSGNPVGNLFTLGPIPDALPALANTGTASMQVAVQTSPASGAPALSASNYEVIFTGAAAGTIRRVSDGQLTTFSSVPAQVDGLDLQLTGTANAGDRFMVTPYRQVTQSMDVAFASPRSLAVASPVVASAGTANLGSLTLQSLQPARADANLAQTVTLTFTGAGSFDVSGTGTGNPTGVAYVPGQPISYNGWALTLKGTPQPGDTYTIQANAYPDIDAGNAHAMLAIRDLALFDGAATTDGYAALMSNIGVRVQSAGFSAAVSRSIADNAATDNAAVAGVNLDEEAAKLLQYQQAYQASAKILQVSQTLFDTLIQNLGR
;
A
#
# COMPACT_ATOMS: atom_id res chain seq x y z
N ARG A 1 13.41 4.00 -7.85
CA ARG A 1 12.01 3.53 -8.09
C ARG A 1 11.94 2.19 -8.83
N LEU A 2 12.28 2.09 -10.12
CA LEU A 2 12.13 0.82 -10.89
C LEU A 2 12.79 -0.39 -10.22
N GLU A 3 14.02 -0.23 -9.75
CA GLU A 3 14.72 -1.31 -9.05
C GLU A 3 13.96 -1.79 -7.81
N GLN A 4 13.41 -0.85 -7.05
CA GLN A 4 12.64 -1.16 -5.84
C GLN A 4 11.27 -1.79 -6.18
N LEU A 5 10.64 -1.37 -7.29
CA LEU A 5 9.42 -2.02 -7.80
C LEU A 5 9.68 -3.48 -8.23
N ARG A 6 10.85 -3.80 -8.78
CA ARG A 6 11.22 -5.19 -9.08
C ARG A 6 11.43 -6.01 -7.81
N LYS A 7 12.12 -5.45 -6.80
CA LYS A 7 12.24 -6.08 -5.48
C LYS A 7 10.86 -6.34 -4.85
N LEU A 8 9.91 -5.42 -5.03
CA LEU A 8 8.52 -5.59 -4.59
C LEU A 8 7.80 -6.69 -5.38
N GLU A 9 7.94 -6.72 -6.69
CA GLU A 9 7.37 -7.77 -7.57
C GLU A 9 7.85 -9.16 -7.16
N ASP A 10 9.14 -9.32 -6.83
CA ASP A 10 9.71 -10.59 -6.36
C ASP A 10 9.09 -11.10 -5.05
N LEU A 11 8.49 -10.22 -4.23
CA LEU A 11 7.78 -10.61 -3.01
C LEU A 11 6.41 -11.26 -3.29
N PHE A 12 5.91 -11.14 -4.53
CA PHE A 12 4.60 -11.64 -4.94
C PHE A 12 4.72 -12.66 -6.07
N PRO A 13 5.29 -13.85 -5.79
CA PRO A 13 5.43 -14.87 -6.81
C PRO A 13 4.07 -15.36 -7.30
N GLY A 14 4.00 -15.70 -8.59
CA GLY A 14 2.84 -16.36 -9.18
C GLY A 14 2.85 -17.88 -8.97
N GLY A 15 1.82 -18.56 -9.48
CA GLY A 15 1.72 -20.02 -9.47
C GLY A 15 1.52 -20.60 -8.06
N ALA A 16 1.97 -21.84 -7.85
CA ALA A 16 1.77 -22.61 -6.61
C ALA A 16 2.44 -21.97 -5.37
N SER A 17 3.47 -21.15 -5.58
CA SER A 17 4.17 -20.44 -4.50
C SER A 17 3.48 -19.13 -4.08
N GLY A 18 2.49 -18.65 -4.84
CA GLY A 18 1.78 -17.40 -4.54
C GLY A 18 0.75 -17.54 -3.41
N LEU A 19 0.36 -16.40 -2.80
CA LEU A 19 -0.70 -16.38 -1.79
C LEU A 19 -2.06 -16.81 -2.37
N GLY A 20 -2.34 -16.48 -3.63
CA GLY A 20 -3.55 -16.91 -4.34
C GLY A 20 -3.74 -18.44 -4.29
N ALA A 21 -2.70 -19.19 -4.63
CA ALA A 21 -2.73 -20.65 -4.58
C ALA A 21 -2.90 -21.16 -3.15
N ALA A 22 -2.18 -20.61 -2.17
CA ALA A 22 -2.30 -21.02 -0.77
C ALA A 22 -3.71 -20.82 -0.20
N MET A 23 -4.38 -19.70 -0.53
CA MET A 23 -5.77 -19.47 -0.13
C MET A 23 -6.71 -20.50 -0.75
N GLY A 24 -6.54 -20.78 -2.04
CA GLY A 24 -7.32 -21.79 -2.75
C GLY A 24 -7.09 -23.21 -2.20
N GLU A 25 -5.85 -23.59 -1.94
CA GLU A 25 -5.48 -24.90 -1.36
C GLU A 25 -6.05 -25.09 0.04
N MET A 26 -6.01 -24.05 0.89
CA MET A 26 -6.60 -24.08 2.23
C MET A 26 -8.12 -24.31 2.18
N LEU A 27 -8.83 -23.55 1.36
CA LEU A 27 -10.28 -23.71 1.22
C LEU A 27 -10.63 -25.06 0.58
N ASN A 28 -9.91 -25.50 -0.46
CA ASN A 28 -10.15 -26.79 -1.11
C ASN A 28 -9.89 -27.98 -0.18
N ALA A 29 -9.02 -27.87 0.83
CA ALA A 29 -8.77 -28.93 1.79
C ALA A 29 -10.03 -29.33 2.59
N PHE A 30 -11.01 -28.43 2.72
CA PHE A 30 -12.30 -28.76 3.34
C PHE A 30 -13.12 -29.78 2.53
N SER A 31 -12.81 -30.02 1.25
CA SER A 31 -13.48 -31.02 0.40
C SER A 31 -13.31 -32.43 0.97
N ASP A 32 -12.11 -32.77 1.42
CA ASP A 32 -11.82 -34.10 1.97
C ASP A 32 -12.56 -34.30 3.31
N VAL A 33 -12.57 -33.27 4.15
CA VAL A 33 -13.29 -33.27 5.44
C VAL A 33 -14.80 -33.27 5.24
N ALA A 34 -15.31 -32.61 4.20
CA ALA A 34 -16.73 -32.63 3.87
C ALA A 34 -17.22 -34.02 3.45
N ASN A 35 -16.36 -34.81 2.78
CA ASN A 35 -16.67 -36.19 2.39
C ASN A 35 -16.46 -37.20 3.52
N ALA A 36 -15.56 -36.91 4.47
CA ALA A 36 -15.25 -37.78 5.61
C ALA A 36 -15.11 -36.99 6.92
N PRO A 37 -16.23 -36.56 7.55
CA PRO A 37 -16.20 -35.63 8.69
C PRO A 37 -15.51 -36.19 9.94
N THR A 38 -15.42 -37.50 10.09
CA THR A 38 -14.75 -38.17 11.22
C THR A 38 -13.26 -38.45 10.98
N ASP A 39 -12.75 -38.22 9.77
CA ASP A 39 -11.35 -38.50 9.41
C ASP A 39 -10.39 -37.45 10.01
N LEU A 40 -9.60 -37.87 10.99
CA LEU A 40 -8.60 -37.02 11.64
C LEU A 40 -7.44 -36.64 10.71
N THR A 41 -7.11 -37.47 9.73
CA THR A 41 -6.08 -37.17 8.73
C THR A 41 -6.55 -36.04 7.81
N ALA A 42 -7.78 -36.10 7.29
CA ALA A 42 -8.35 -35.03 6.47
C ALA A 42 -8.40 -33.69 7.25
N ARG A 43 -8.85 -33.72 8.52
CA ARG A 43 -8.87 -32.54 9.39
C ARG A 43 -7.47 -31.97 9.66
N THR A 44 -6.47 -32.85 9.79
CA THR A 44 -5.07 -32.44 9.95
C THR A 44 -4.55 -31.74 8.70
N VAL A 45 -4.93 -32.19 7.50
CA VAL A 45 -4.57 -31.52 6.24
C VAL A 45 -5.14 -30.11 6.19
N VAL A 46 -6.41 -29.90 6.57
CA VAL A 46 -7.00 -28.55 6.64
C VAL A 46 -6.18 -27.63 7.55
N LEU A 47 -5.85 -28.07 8.76
CA LEU A 47 -5.05 -27.27 9.69
C LEU A 47 -3.64 -26.98 9.16
N ALA A 48 -2.99 -27.95 8.52
CA ALA A 48 -1.69 -27.75 7.90
C ALA A 48 -1.73 -26.70 6.77
N ARG A 49 -2.79 -26.68 5.96
CA ARG A 49 -2.97 -25.66 4.91
C ARG A 49 -3.34 -24.29 5.47
N ALA A 50 -4.10 -24.25 6.56
CA ALA A 50 -4.37 -23.01 7.29
C ALA A 50 -3.07 -22.41 7.87
N ASP A 51 -2.23 -23.24 8.48
CA ASP A 51 -0.92 -22.83 9.02
C ASP A 51 0.02 -22.35 7.91
N GLU A 52 0.11 -23.09 6.81
CA GLU A 52 0.91 -22.69 5.63
C GLU A 52 0.47 -21.33 5.08
N LEU A 53 -0.84 -21.11 4.95
CA LEU A 53 -1.39 -19.83 4.50
C LEU A 53 -1.01 -18.69 5.44
N ALA A 54 -1.22 -18.88 6.76
CA ALA A 54 -0.87 -17.88 7.76
C ALA A 54 0.64 -17.57 7.74
N ALA A 55 1.49 -18.60 7.65
CA ALA A 55 2.94 -18.45 7.53
C ALA A 55 3.35 -17.67 6.27
N ARG A 56 2.68 -17.88 5.13
CA ARG A 56 2.94 -17.12 3.89
C ARG A 56 2.58 -15.63 4.06
N PHE A 57 1.44 -15.31 4.67
CA PHE A 57 1.09 -13.91 4.98
C PHE A 57 2.14 -13.25 5.89
N ARG A 58 2.56 -13.92 6.97
CA ARG A 58 3.59 -13.41 7.89
C ARG A 58 4.94 -13.23 7.18
N SER A 59 5.33 -14.19 6.33
CA SER A 59 6.59 -14.11 5.57
C SER A 59 6.57 -12.94 4.59
N THR A 60 5.47 -12.72 3.86
CA THR A 60 5.34 -11.56 2.97
C THR A 60 5.41 -10.26 3.74
N ALA A 61 4.71 -10.15 4.88
CA ALA A 61 4.77 -8.96 5.73
C ALA A 61 6.20 -8.69 6.22
N SER A 62 6.91 -9.71 6.72
CA SER A 62 8.30 -9.58 7.16
C SER A 62 9.25 -9.14 6.04
N SER A 63 9.08 -9.64 4.81
CA SER A 63 9.88 -9.22 3.66
C SER A 63 9.60 -7.77 3.27
N MET A 64 8.34 -7.32 3.36
CA MET A 64 7.99 -5.92 3.13
C MET A 64 8.60 -5.00 4.18
N ASP A 65 8.64 -5.41 5.44
CA ASP A 65 9.27 -4.63 6.51
C ASP A 65 10.79 -4.55 6.32
N ALA A 66 11.45 -5.65 5.95
CA ALA A 66 12.87 -5.65 5.60
C ALA A 66 13.17 -4.71 4.41
N LEU A 67 12.26 -4.66 3.41
CA LEU A 67 12.36 -3.72 2.30
C LEU A 67 12.19 -2.28 2.77
N ARG A 68 11.24 -1.98 3.67
CA ARG A 68 11.05 -0.65 4.29
C ARG A 68 12.29 -0.19 5.05
N ASP A 69 12.88 -1.06 5.86
CA ASP A 69 14.08 -0.74 6.63
C ASP A 69 15.27 -0.44 5.71
N SER A 70 15.44 -1.23 4.66
CA SER A 70 16.48 -1.01 3.65
C SER A 70 16.30 0.33 2.94
N LEU A 71 15.06 0.67 2.54
CA LEU A 71 14.75 1.96 1.91
C LEU A 71 15.01 3.14 2.85
N ARG A 72 14.69 3.01 4.14
CA ARG A 72 14.94 4.07 5.11
C ARG A 72 16.44 4.38 5.21
N LEU A 73 17.28 3.34 5.21
CA LEU A 73 18.74 3.50 5.21
C LEU A 73 19.23 4.14 3.91
N GLU A 74 18.67 3.72 2.77
CA GLU A 74 18.97 4.28 1.44
C GLU A 74 18.59 5.76 1.37
N LEU A 75 17.35 6.13 1.72
CA LEU A 75 16.87 7.52 1.81
C LEU A 75 17.75 8.38 2.73
N ALA A 76 18.12 7.86 3.91
CA ALA A 76 19.01 8.58 4.81
C ALA A 76 20.41 8.77 4.21
N SER A 77 20.90 7.82 3.42
CA SER A 77 22.17 7.95 2.70
C SER A 77 22.08 8.98 1.58
N GLU A 78 21.01 8.98 0.80
CA GLU A 78 20.75 9.95 -0.25
C GLU A 78 20.68 11.38 0.31
N VAL A 79 19.98 11.59 1.43
CA VAL A 79 19.93 12.90 2.11
C VAL A 79 21.33 13.35 2.57
N ARG A 80 22.16 12.44 3.11
CA ARG A 80 23.56 12.76 3.46
C ARG A 80 24.37 13.17 2.24
N MET A 81 24.19 12.50 1.11
CA MET A 81 24.88 12.83 -0.14
C MET A 81 24.48 14.21 -0.65
N VAL A 82 23.17 14.51 -0.70
CA VAL A 82 22.65 15.83 -1.07
C VAL A 82 23.25 16.94 -0.21
N ASN A 83 23.29 16.75 1.11
CA ASN A 83 23.89 17.74 2.02
C ASN A 83 25.40 17.91 1.82
N SER A 84 26.12 16.83 1.55
CA SER A 84 27.56 16.87 1.26
C SER A 84 27.85 17.64 -0.03
N LEU A 85 27.10 17.35 -1.10
CA LEU A 85 27.23 18.03 -2.38
C LEU A 85 26.86 19.51 -2.27
N ALA A 86 25.78 19.85 -1.58
CA ALA A 86 25.39 21.24 -1.33
C ALA A 86 26.50 22.02 -0.61
N THR A 87 27.13 21.41 0.40
CA THR A 87 28.25 22.00 1.14
C THR A 87 29.46 22.22 0.22
N ARG A 88 29.84 21.22 -0.58
CA ARG A 88 30.95 21.32 -1.55
C ARG A 88 30.70 22.41 -2.59
N ILE A 89 29.48 22.53 -3.11
CA ILE A 89 29.10 23.59 -4.05
C ILE A 89 29.23 24.96 -3.40
N ALA A 90 28.74 25.13 -2.16
CA ALA A 90 28.86 26.37 -1.41
C ALA A 90 30.33 26.78 -1.15
N ASP A 91 31.20 25.80 -0.89
CA ASP A 91 32.64 26.02 -0.71
C ASP A 91 33.33 26.41 -2.02
N VAL A 92 33.01 25.76 -3.13
CA VAL A 92 33.53 26.12 -4.46
C VAL A 92 33.03 27.50 -4.88
N ASN A 93 31.76 27.84 -4.63
CA ASN A 93 31.24 29.19 -4.85
C ASN A 93 32.05 30.26 -4.09
N ARG A 94 32.48 29.97 -2.85
CA ARG A 94 33.32 30.87 -2.06
C ARG A 94 34.68 31.09 -2.72
N GLN A 95 35.29 30.03 -3.24
CA GLN A 95 36.58 30.12 -3.93
C GLN A 95 36.45 30.88 -5.26
N ILE A 96 35.38 30.65 -6.03
CA ILE A 96 35.09 31.37 -7.28
C ILE A 96 34.92 32.86 -7.01
N SER A 97 34.09 33.23 -6.02
CA SER A 97 33.84 34.63 -5.66
C SER A 97 35.14 35.35 -5.28
N ASN A 98 36.01 34.70 -4.50
CA ASN A 98 37.33 35.24 -4.12
C ASN A 98 38.26 35.41 -5.33
N ALA A 99 38.33 34.42 -6.22
CA ALA A 99 39.19 34.46 -7.40
C ALA A 99 38.74 35.56 -8.39
N MET A 100 37.43 35.68 -8.63
CA MET A 100 36.92 36.75 -9.49
C MET A 100 37.05 38.14 -8.87
N GLY A 101 36.98 38.26 -7.55
CA GLY A 101 37.33 39.50 -6.84
C GLY A 101 38.78 39.95 -7.07
N SER A 102 39.67 39.04 -7.46
CA SER A 102 41.06 39.32 -7.85
C SER A 102 41.28 39.55 -9.35
N GLY A 103 40.21 39.55 -10.15
CA GLY A 103 40.24 39.78 -11.60
C GLY A 103 40.57 38.57 -12.47
N HIS A 104 40.69 37.36 -11.90
CA HIS A 104 40.99 36.13 -12.63
C HIS A 104 39.74 35.24 -12.73
N THR A 105 39.48 34.66 -13.91
CA THR A 105 38.41 33.66 -14.10
C THR A 105 38.94 32.27 -13.75
N PRO A 106 38.41 31.59 -12.71
CA PRO A 106 38.94 30.30 -12.27
C PRO A 106 38.22 29.14 -13.01
N ASN A 107 38.59 28.86 -14.25
CA ASN A 107 37.90 27.86 -15.08
C ASN A 107 37.81 26.47 -14.41
N ASP A 108 38.89 26.00 -13.80
CA ASP A 108 38.89 24.70 -13.10
C ASP A 108 37.86 24.63 -11.97
N LEU A 109 37.63 25.73 -11.25
CA LEU A 109 36.62 25.79 -10.19
C LEU A 109 35.20 25.86 -10.75
N LEU A 110 35.01 26.52 -11.90
CA LEU A 110 33.73 26.52 -12.60
C LEU A 110 33.37 25.11 -13.05
N ASP A 111 34.32 24.39 -13.64
CA ASP A 111 34.15 22.99 -14.06
C ASP A 111 33.87 22.08 -12.87
N GLN A 112 34.61 22.25 -11.77
CA GLN A 112 34.38 21.49 -10.54
C GLN A 112 32.99 21.74 -9.98
N ARG A 113 32.53 23.00 -9.93
CA ARG A 113 31.17 23.34 -9.48
C ARG A 113 30.12 22.67 -10.35
N ASP A 114 30.29 22.75 -11.66
CA ASP A 114 29.31 22.23 -12.61
C ASP A 114 29.24 20.69 -12.54
N GLU A 115 30.36 20.00 -12.30
CA GLU A 115 30.38 18.56 -12.01
C GLU A 115 29.65 18.23 -10.69
N LEU A 116 29.88 19.00 -9.62
CA LEU A 116 29.16 18.80 -8.36
C LEU A 116 27.66 19.01 -8.52
N ILE A 117 27.23 19.98 -9.33
CA ILE A 117 25.82 20.21 -9.64
C ILE A 117 25.26 19.05 -10.47
N ARG A 118 26.02 18.53 -11.46
CA ARG A 118 25.62 17.33 -12.22
C ARG A 118 25.44 16.13 -11.30
N GLU A 119 26.39 15.87 -10.40
CA GLU A 119 26.32 14.80 -9.40
C GLU A 119 25.09 14.98 -8.50
N LEU A 120 24.86 16.19 -7.96
CA LEU A 120 23.69 16.52 -7.16
C LEU A 120 22.37 16.27 -7.90
N ASN A 121 22.33 16.58 -9.20
CA ASN A 121 21.15 16.42 -10.04
C ASN A 121 20.78 14.94 -10.26
N THR A 122 21.70 13.99 -10.01
CA THR A 122 21.37 12.55 -9.97
C THR A 122 20.56 12.17 -8.72
N HIS A 123 20.73 12.92 -7.63
CA HIS A 123 20.08 12.67 -6.36
C HIS A 123 18.73 13.39 -6.22
N VAL A 124 18.69 14.66 -6.63
CA VAL A 124 17.50 15.51 -6.58
C VAL A 124 17.53 16.49 -7.73
N GLN A 125 16.39 16.70 -8.39
CA GLN A 125 16.33 17.69 -9.47
C GLN A 125 16.62 19.09 -8.94
N THR A 126 17.53 19.78 -9.62
CA THR A 126 17.97 21.13 -9.28
C THR A 126 17.65 22.14 -10.37
N THR A 127 17.53 23.40 -9.97
CA THR A 127 17.61 24.55 -10.87
C THR A 127 18.66 25.53 -10.35
N THR A 128 19.33 26.24 -11.25
CA THR A 128 20.50 27.07 -10.90
C THR A 128 20.32 28.51 -11.38
N ILE A 129 20.76 29.48 -10.57
CA ILE A 129 20.75 30.90 -10.92
C ILE A 129 22.13 31.49 -10.62
N ALA A 130 22.80 32.01 -11.66
CA ALA A 130 24.09 32.66 -11.53
C ALA A 130 23.95 34.07 -10.96
N ALA A 131 24.91 34.48 -10.13
CA ALA A 131 25.02 35.83 -9.59
C ALA A 131 26.17 36.61 -10.27
N ALA A 132 26.15 37.94 -10.14
CA ALA A 132 27.15 38.83 -10.73
C ALA A 132 28.56 38.63 -10.16
N ASP A 133 28.67 38.07 -8.95
CA ASP A 133 29.93 37.72 -8.28
C ASP A 133 30.42 36.30 -8.63
N GLY A 134 29.79 35.65 -9.61
CA GLY A 134 30.09 34.30 -10.12
C GLY A 134 29.67 33.16 -9.23
N THR A 135 29.09 33.43 -8.07
CA THR A 135 28.45 32.37 -7.27
C THR A 135 27.21 31.85 -7.99
N MET A 136 26.86 30.59 -7.71
CA MET A 136 25.65 29.96 -8.25
C MET A 136 24.70 29.60 -7.11
N SER A 137 23.46 30.08 -7.18
CA SER A 137 22.39 29.61 -6.30
C SER A 137 21.77 28.35 -6.87
N VAL A 138 21.51 27.35 -6.03
CA VAL A 138 20.94 26.05 -6.41
C VAL A 138 19.64 25.84 -5.63
N PHE A 139 18.56 25.57 -6.36
CA PHE A 139 17.22 25.36 -5.81
C PHE A 139 16.74 23.94 -6.08
N VAL A 140 15.92 23.43 -5.17
CA VAL A 140 15.25 22.12 -5.24
C VAL A 140 13.76 22.30 -4.94
N ALA A 141 12.95 21.28 -5.20
CA ALA A 141 11.50 21.31 -4.90
C ALA A 141 10.78 22.55 -5.50
N SER A 142 11.08 22.89 -6.76
CA SER A 142 10.61 24.08 -7.50
C SER A 142 11.10 25.46 -7.03
N SER A 143 11.40 25.68 -5.73
CA SER A 143 11.77 27.03 -5.26
C SER A 143 12.58 27.10 -3.96
N GLN A 144 12.95 25.96 -3.37
CA GLN A 144 13.61 25.93 -2.08
C GLN A 144 15.15 26.05 -2.25
N PRO A 145 15.81 27.08 -1.71
CA PRO A 145 17.25 27.31 -1.91
C PRO A 145 18.10 26.32 -1.09
N LEU A 146 18.67 25.34 -1.77
CA LEU A 146 19.62 24.39 -1.20
C LEU A 146 21.00 25.02 -1.04
N VAL A 147 21.44 25.79 -2.03
CA VAL A 147 22.66 26.61 -1.96
C VAL A 147 22.31 28.05 -2.33
N LEU A 148 22.70 29.00 -1.50
CA LEU A 148 22.55 30.43 -1.76
C LEU A 148 23.90 31.11 -1.60
N GLY A 149 24.52 31.47 -2.72
CA GLY A 149 25.88 31.98 -2.75
C GLY A 149 26.86 30.98 -2.12
N THR A 150 27.40 31.32 -0.95
CA THR A 150 28.42 30.52 -0.24
C THR A 150 27.88 29.75 0.96
N THR A 151 26.55 29.68 1.10
CA THR A 151 25.86 29.00 2.21
C THR A 151 25.02 27.84 1.69
N ALA A 152 25.14 26.67 2.33
CA ALA A 152 24.30 25.50 2.08
C ALA A 152 23.24 25.33 3.17
N SER A 153 22.01 25.05 2.77
CA SER A 153 20.93 24.63 3.66
C SER A 153 21.02 23.11 3.92
N GLN A 154 20.48 22.64 5.05
CA GLN A 154 20.45 21.21 5.36
C GLN A 154 19.08 20.61 5.08
N VAL A 155 19.06 19.50 4.34
CA VAL A 155 17.90 18.64 4.14
C VAL A 155 17.89 17.56 5.23
N ALA A 156 16.71 17.24 5.74
CA ALA A 156 16.50 16.19 6.72
C ALA A 156 15.28 15.35 6.35
N LEU A 157 15.41 14.03 6.55
CA LEU A 157 14.30 13.09 6.51
C LEU A 157 13.56 13.15 7.86
N GLN A 158 12.26 13.36 7.85
CA GLN A 158 11.41 13.39 9.04
C GLN A 158 10.21 12.46 8.88
N ALA A 159 9.59 12.07 9.99
CA ALA A 159 8.29 11.42 9.98
C ALA A 159 7.22 12.39 9.45
N ASP A 160 6.11 11.86 8.94
CA ASP A 160 5.00 12.65 8.43
C ASP A 160 4.26 13.44 9.54
N ASP A 161 3.14 14.08 9.17
CA ASP A 161 2.34 14.88 10.11
C ASP A 161 1.64 14.04 11.19
N PHE A 162 1.61 12.72 11.05
CA PHE A 162 1.00 11.76 11.98
C PHE A 162 2.03 11.03 12.83
N GLY A 163 3.33 11.32 12.63
CA GLY A 163 4.42 10.60 13.28
C GLY A 163 4.55 9.15 12.81
N ASP A 164 4.06 8.83 11.62
CA ASP A 164 4.11 7.49 11.06
C ASP A 164 5.56 7.07 10.76
N PRO A 165 6.08 5.98 11.35
CA PRO A 165 7.45 5.53 11.09
C PRO A 165 7.67 4.98 9.67
N TYR A 166 6.61 4.71 8.92
CA TYR A 166 6.68 4.13 7.57
C TYR A 166 6.44 5.15 6.45
N THR A 167 6.08 6.38 6.80
CA THR A 167 5.85 7.46 5.84
C THR A 167 6.82 8.59 6.15
N PHE A 168 7.57 9.02 5.14
CA PHE A 168 8.59 10.05 5.33
C PHE A 168 8.19 11.35 4.62
N LYS A 169 8.68 12.47 5.17
CA LYS A 169 8.73 13.76 4.50
C LYS A 169 10.14 14.30 4.49
N LEU A 170 10.43 15.14 3.51
CA LEU A 170 11.67 15.91 3.49
C LEU A 170 11.42 17.29 4.07
N THR A 171 12.40 17.76 4.81
CA THR A 171 12.40 19.11 5.37
C THR A 171 13.73 19.78 5.08
N MET A 172 13.72 21.10 4.99
CA MET A 172 14.91 21.91 4.89
C MET A 172 15.01 22.87 6.07
N GLN A 173 16.16 22.88 6.72
CA GLN A 173 16.45 23.80 7.82
C GLN A 173 17.21 25.02 7.30
N ARG A 174 16.70 26.21 7.63
CA ARG A 174 17.35 27.49 7.33
C ARG A 174 17.10 28.48 8.47
N ASN A 175 18.15 29.01 9.07
CA ASN A 175 18.06 30.01 10.15
C ASN A 175 17.09 29.61 11.28
N ASN A 176 17.16 28.34 11.73
CA ASN A 176 16.24 27.73 12.70
C ASN A 176 14.76 27.62 12.27
N VAL A 177 14.43 27.90 11.01
CA VAL A 177 13.12 27.63 10.41
C VAL A 177 13.18 26.31 9.65
N THR A 178 12.21 25.42 9.89
CA THR A 178 12.05 24.17 9.15
C THR A 178 10.96 24.33 8.11
N ALA A 179 11.31 24.20 6.84
CA ALA A 179 10.36 24.20 5.73
C ALA A 179 10.12 22.76 5.27
N VAL A 180 8.86 22.35 5.13
CA VAL A 180 8.51 21.05 4.53
C VAL A 180 8.70 21.15 3.02
N MET A 181 9.29 20.11 2.43
CA MET A 181 9.43 19.97 0.99
C MET A 181 8.35 19.03 0.48
N ASP A 182 7.51 19.52 -0.42
CA ASP A 182 6.47 18.71 -1.06
C ASP A 182 7.12 17.69 -2.00
N GLU A 183 6.81 16.40 -1.78
CA GLU A 183 7.29 15.29 -2.60
C GLU A 183 6.93 15.48 -4.08
N ALA A 184 5.73 15.99 -4.37
CA ALA A 184 5.27 16.21 -5.74
C ALA A 184 6.11 17.25 -6.50
N LEU A 185 6.77 18.15 -5.76
CA LEU A 185 7.59 19.22 -6.33
C LEU A 185 9.07 18.86 -6.46
N LEU A 186 9.52 17.73 -5.90
CA LEU A 186 10.92 17.28 -5.99
C LEU A 186 11.37 17.02 -7.42
N GLY A 187 10.44 16.70 -8.33
CA GLY A 187 10.76 16.38 -9.71
C GLY A 187 11.50 15.04 -9.83
N GLY A 188 12.69 15.05 -10.40
CA GLY A 188 13.55 13.89 -10.62
C GLY A 188 14.59 13.60 -9.53
N GLY A 189 15.45 12.61 -9.80
CA GLY A 189 16.51 12.14 -8.90
C GLY A 189 16.15 10.86 -8.14
N SER A 190 17.17 10.18 -7.60
CA SER A 190 17.00 8.98 -6.77
C SER A 190 16.10 9.23 -5.56
N LEU A 191 16.23 10.39 -4.90
CA LEU A 191 15.49 10.74 -3.70
C LEU A 191 13.98 10.79 -3.97
N SER A 192 13.55 11.49 -5.02
CA SER A 192 12.15 11.50 -5.48
C SER A 192 11.65 10.09 -5.80
N GLY A 193 12.47 9.30 -6.50
CA GLY A 193 12.11 7.93 -6.88
C GLY A 193 12.00 6.96 -5.70
N LEU A 194 12.77 7.15 -4.62
CA LEU A 194 12.70 6.36 -3.40
C LEU A 194 11.52 6.79 -2.52
N MET A 195 11.30 8.10 -2.38
CA MET A 195 10.15 8.68 -1.69
C MET A 195 8.83 8.15 -2.28
N LYS A 196 8.67 8.25 -3.61
CA LYS A 196 7.47 7.76 -4.31
C LYS A 196 7.26 6.26 -4.14
N PHE A 197 8.34 5.50 -4.15
CA PHE A 197 8.25 4.07 -3.91
C PHE A 197 7.79 3.77 -2.48
N ASN A 198 8.39 4.40 -1.47
CA ASN A 198 8.04 4.19 -0.07
C ASN A 198 6.60 4.63 0.25
N ASN A 199 6.27 5.88 -0.08
CA ASN A 199 5.03 6.53 0.34
C ASN A 199 3.80 6.06 -0.47
N HIS A 200 4.00 5.56 -1.69
CA HIS A 200 2.90 5.10 -2.54
C HIS A 200 3.01 3.62 -2.88
N ASP A 201 4.03 3.21 -3.66
CA ASP A 201 4.06 1.86 -4.24
C ASP A 201 4.09 0.75 -3.16
N LEU A 202 4.92 0.92 -2.14
CA LEU A 202 5.07 -0.05 -1.04
C LEU A 202 3.92 0.03 -0.02
N ALA A 203 3.36 1.23 0.19
CA ALA A 203 2.18 1.43 1.03
C ALA A 203 0.94 0.76 0.41
N ASP A 204 0.71 0.97 -0.88
CA ASP A 204 -0.40 0.38 -1.64
C ASP A 204 -0.33 -1.16 -1.64
N ALA A 205 0.85 -1.72 -1.91
CA ALA A 205 1.05 -3.17 -1.84
C ALA A 205 0.76 -3.72 -0.42
N GLY A 206 1.18 -2.98 0.62
CA GLY A 206 0.94 -3.39 2.01
C GLY A 206 -0.55 -3.39 2.34
N ASN A 207 -1.28 -2.38 1.88
CA ASN A 207 -2.72 -2.28 2.05
C ASN A 207 -3.46 -3.40 1.31
N LEU A 208 -3.02 -3.78 0.11
CA LEU A 208 -3.62 -4.87 -0.64
C LEU A 208 -3.46 -6.22 0.07
N VAL A 209 -2.23 -6.56 0.50
CA VAL A 209 -1.97 -7.83 1.20
C VAL A 209 -2.71 -7.88 2.54
N GLY A 210 -2.72 -6.78 3.29
CA GLY A 210 -3.40 -6.78 4.58
C GLY A 210 -4.91 -6.70 4.48
N ARG A 211 -5.47 -6.10 3.42
CA ARG A 211 -6.88 -6.28 3.08
C ARG A 211 -7.19 -7.74 2.82
N MET A 212 -6.35 -8.46 2.06
CA MET A 212 -6.57 -9.88 1.78
C MET A 212 -6.58 -10.73 3.05
N ALA A 213 -5.59 -10.54 3.92
CA ALA A 213 -5.50 -11.25 5.20
C ALA A 213 -6.72 -10.95 6.09
N LEU A 214 -7.09 -9.67 6.22
CA LEU A 214 -8.22 -9.25 7.05
C LEU A 214 -9.55 -9.77 6.50
N ALA A 215 -9.82 -9.58 5.21
CA ALA A 215 -11.09 -9.98 4.59
C ALA A 215 -11.27 -11.50 4.64
N LEU A 216 -10.26 -12.27 4.22
CA LEU A 216 -10.34 -13.73 4.25
C LEU A 216 -10.41 -14.25 5.68
N GLY A 217 -9.54 -13.75 6.57
CA GLY A 217 -9.50 -14.14 7.97
C GLY A 217 -10.83 -13.90 8.66
N THR A 218 -11.44 -12.74 8.45
CA THR A 218 -12.76 -12.40 9.02
C THR A 218 -13.84 -13.35 8.53
N VAL A 219 -13.98 -13.53 7.21
CA VAL A 219 -15.04 -14.37 6.62
C VAL A 219 -14.89 -15.84 7.01
N VAL A 220 -13.65 -16.34 7.03
CA VAL A 220 -13.35 -17.70 7.48
C VAL A 220 -13.64 -17.88 8.96
N ASN A 221 -13.28 -16.90 9.80
CA ASN A 221 -13.55 -16.94 11.24
C ASN A 221 -15.04 -16.87 11.55
N GLU A 222 -15.77 -15.97 10.88
CA GLU A 222 -17.22 -15.85 11.00
C GLU A 222 -17.86 -17.20 10.68
N GLN A 223 -17.55 -17.80 9.52
CA GLN A 223 -18.13 -19.09 9.14
C GLN A 223 -17.67 -20.24 10.06
N HIS A 224 -16.40 -20.29 10.47
CA HIS A 224 -15.91 -21.33 11.38
C HIS A 224 -16.63 -21.26 12.74
N SER A 225 -16.87 -20.06 13.26
CA SER A 225 -17.55 -19.86 14.55
C SER A 225 -19.03 -20.29 14.55
N LEU A 226 -19.61 -20.48 13.37
CA LEU A 226 -20.98 -20.97 13.21
C LEU A 226 -21.07 -22.50 13.25
N GLY A 227 -19.96 -23.23 13.16
CA GLY A 227 -19.95 -24.69 13.15
C GLY A 227 -19.75 -25.33 14.53
N LEU A 228 -19.82 -26.66 14.55
CA LEU A 228 -19.48 -27.48 15.70
C LEU A 228 -18.24 -28.35 15.43
N ASP A 229 -17.48 -28.58 16.49
CA ASP A 229 -16.32 -29.47 16.48
C ASP A 229 -16.72 -30.96 16.44
N LEU A 230 -15.74 -31.86 16.40
CA LEU A 230 -15.98 -33.31 16.34
C LEU A 230 -16.70 -33.87 17.59
N SER A 231 -16.74 -33.11 18.69
CA SER A 231 -17.44 -33.47 19.92
C SER A 231 -18.81 -32.80 20.03
N GLY A 232 -19.23 -32.05 19.01
CA GLY A 232 -20.50 -31.32 18.98
C GLY A 232 -20.48 -29.98 19.74
N ASN A 233 -19.32 -29.46 20.10
CA ASN A 233 -19.23 -28.17 20.80
C ASN A 233 -19.09 -27.01 19.81
N PRO A 234 -19.72 -25.85 20.07
CA PRO A 234 -19.39 -24.61 19.37
C PRO A 234 -17.92 -24.26 19.55
N VAL A 235 -17.30 -23.70 18.52
CA VAL A 235 -15.90 -23.26 18.56
C VAL A 235 -15.76 -21.81 18.13
N GLY A 236 -14.61 -21.22 18.45
CA GLY A 236 -14.29 -19.85 18.06
C GLY A 236 -13.67 -19.78 16.66
N ASN A 237 -12.77 -18.83 16.49
CA ASN A 237 -12.10 -18.53 15.23
C ASN A 237 -11.18 -19.67 14.77
N LEU A 238 -10.99 -19.79 13.44
CA LEU A 238 -9.94 -20.63 12.85
C LEU A 238 -8.58 -19.93 12.90
N PHE A 239 -8.58 -18.63 12.62
CA PHE A 239 -7.41 -17.76 12.63
C PHE A 239 -7.47 -16.75 13.78
N THR A 240 -6.35 -16.54 14.46
CA THR A 240 -6.11 -15.28 15.16
C THR A 240 -5.65 -14.25 14.16
N LEU A 241 -6.24 -13.05 14.20
CA LEU A 241 -5.83 -11.91 13.39
C LEU A 241 -5.17 -10.86 14.28
N GLY A 242 -4.19 -10.14 13.74
CA GLY A 242 -3.63 -8.98 14.44
C GLY A 242 -4.70 -7.91 14.67
N PRO A 243 -4.61 -7.15 15.77
CA PRO A 243 -5.54 -6.05 16.01
C PRO A 243 -5.43 -5.03 14.86
N ILE A 244 -6.54 -4.39 14.54
CA ILE A 244 -6.50 -3.18 13.72
C ILE A 244 -5.96 -2.07 14.62
N PRO A 245 -4.86 -1.40 14.25
CA PRO A 245 -4.31 -0.34 15.07
C PRO A 245 -5.27 0.84 15.13
N ASP A 246 -5.31 1.51 16.28
CA ASP A 246 -5.95 2.82 16.40
C ASP A 246 -5.37 3.80 15.38
N ALA A 247 -6.20 4.75 14.94
CA ALA A 247 -5.76 5.76 13.99
C ALA A 247 -4.70 6.67 14.61
N LEU A 248 -3.67 7.00 13.84
CA LEU A 248 -2.60 7.90 14.26
C LEU A 248 -3.14 9.34 14.30
N PRO A 249 -3.16 10.02 15.47
CA PRO A 249 -3.54 11.43 15.51
C PRO A 249 -2.46 12.29 14.85
N ALA A 250 -2.84 13.31 14.09
CA ALA A 250 -1.86 14.27 13.61
C ALA A 250 -1.22 15.01 14.79
N LEU A 251 0.09 15.26 14.69
CA LEU A 251 0.89 15.89 15.75
C LEU A 251 0.42 17.32 16.08
N ALA A 252 -0.29 17.96 15.14
CA ALA A 252 -0.85 19.30 15.30
C ALA A 252 -2.29 19.32 15.86
N ASN A 253 -2.87 18.16 16.18
CA ASN A 253 -4.21 18.09 16.76
C ASN A 253 -4.27 18.84 18.09
N THR A 254 -5.40 19.49 18.32
CA THR A 254 -5.65 20.27 19.54
C THR A 254 -6.71 19.64 20.44
N GLY A 255 -7.55 18.75 19.88
CA GLY A 255 -8.48 17.94 20.65
C GLY A 255 -7.80 16.82 21.43
N THR A 256 -8.58 16.17 22.29
CA THR A 256 -8.14 15.03 23.12
C THR A 256 -8.63 13.70 22.55
N ALA A 257 -9.19 13.72 21.35
CA ALA A 257 -9.77 12.55 20.72
C ALA A 257 -8.74 11.46 20.42
N SER A 258 -9.14 10.21 20.61
CA SER A 258 -8.50 9.04 20.01
C SER A 258 -9.53 8.28 19.17
N MET A 259 -9.06 7.62 18.12
CA MET A 259 -9.94 6.94 17.17
C MET A 259 -9.57 5.47 17.05
N GLN A 260 -10.49 4.63 17.51
CA GLN A 260 -10.43 3.18 17.39
C GLN A 260 -11.04 2.75 16.07
N VAL A 261 -10.51 1.68 15.49
CA VAL A 261 -10.90 1.19 14.17
C VAL A 261 -11.27 -0.28 14.29
N ALA A 262 -12.44 -0.65 13.76
CA ALA A 262 -12.92 -2.03 13.74
C ALA A 262 -13.48 -2.39 12.37
N VAL A 263 -13.58 -3.69 12.07
CA VAL A 263 -14.38 -4.18 10.95
C VAL A 263 -15.85 -4.14 11.36
N GLN A 264 -16.72 -3.74 10.43
CA GLN A 264 -18.17 -3.81 10.62
C GLN A 264 -18.62 -5.25 10.86
N THR A 265 -19.41 -5.47 11.92
CA THR A 265 -19.81 -6.80 12.38
C THR A 265 -21.03 -7.40 11.66
N SER A 266 -21.69 -6.63 10.78
CA SER A 266 -22.89 -7.04 10.03
C SER A 266 -22.98 -6.34 8.66
N PRO A 267 -22.02 -6.55 7.74
CA PRO A 267 -22.11 -5.96 6.41
C PRO A 267 -23.33 -6.51 5.67
N ALA A 268 -24.10 -5.65 4.99
CA ALA A 268 -25.31 -6.05 4.26
C ALA A 268 -25.06 -7.10 3.16
N SER A 269 -23.81 -7.23 2.72
CA SER A 269 -23.32 -8.19 1.73
C SER A 269 -22.83 -9.53 2.32
N GLY A 270 -22.77 -9.68 3.64
CA GLY A 270 -22.20 -10.87 4.30
C GLY A 270 -20.66 -10.96 4.26
N ALA A 271 -19.99 -9.97 3.66
CA ALA A 271 -18.53 -9.83 3.69
C ALA A 271 -18.14 -8.36 3.88
N PRO A 272 -17.06 -8.05 4.61
CA PRO A 272 -16.59 -6.68 4.78
C PRO A 272 -16.25 -6.03 3.43
N ALA A 273 -16.85 -4.87 3.12
CA ALA A 273 -16.60 -4.12 1.89
C ALA A 273 -15.27 -3.32 1.96
N LEU A 274 -14.19 -3.99 2.36
CA LEU A 274 -12.88 -3.40 2.60
C LEU A 274 -12.24 -2.93 1.29
N SER A 275 -11.68 -1.71 1.29
CA SER A 275 -10.87 -1.17 0.19
C SER A 275 -9.40 -1.10 0.59
N ALA A 276 -8.48 -1.38 -0.33
CA ALA A 276 -7.05 -1.44 -0.04
C ALA A 276 -6.42 -0.04 0.04
N SER A 277 -6.69 0.69 1.13
CA SER A 277 -6.17 2.04 1.35
C SER A 277 -5.98 2.36 2.84
N ASN A 278 -5.14 3.35 3.10
CA ASN A 278 -5.20 4.15 4.32
C ASN A 278 -6.30 5.22 4.19
N TYR A 279 -6.73 5.80 5.30
CA TYR A 279 -7.76 6.84 5.31
C TYR A 279 -7.35 8.00 6.18
N GLU A 280 -7.47 9.20 5.65
CA GLU A 280 -7.29 10.41 6.41
C GLU A 280 -8.66 10.96 6.83
N VAL A 281 -8.92 10.97 8.13
CA VAL A 281 -10.11 11.59 8.70
C VAL A 281 -9.78 13.02 9.09
N ILE A 282 -10.61 13.97 8.66
CA ILE A 282 -10.47 15.39 8.92
C ILE A 282 -11.75 15.89 9.57
N PHE A 283 -11.67 16.33 10.82
CA PHE A 283 -12.83 16.83 11.57
C PHE A 283 -13.14 18.28 11.19
N THR A 284 -14.41 18.57 10.95
CA THR A 284 -14.94 19.94 10.78
C THR A 284 -15.68 20.44 12.03
N GLY A 285 -15.88 19.56 13.01
CA GLY A 285 -16.44 19.83 14.33
C GLY A 285 -16.23 18.63 15.26
N ALA A 286 -16.93 18.58 16.41
CA ALA A 286 -16.69 17.56 17.43
C ALA A 286 -17.03 16.11 17.02
N ALA A 287 -17.96 15.92 16.08
CA ALA A 287 -18.44 14.60 15.66
C ALA A 287 -18.71 14.50 14.15
N ALA A 288 -18.28 15.49 13.37
CA ALA A 288 -18.52 15.58 11.93
C ALA A 288 -17.23 15.93 11.17
N GLY A 289 -17.16 15.53 9.92
CA GLY A 289 -15.97 15.70 9.11
C GLY A 289 -16.01 15.02 7.75
N THR A 290 -14.83 14.81 7.21
CA THR A 290 -14.59 14.12 5.93
C THR A 290 -13.56 13.03 6.11
N ILE A 291 -13.73 11.92 5.42
CA ILE A 291 -12.77 10.82 5.31
C ILE A 291 -12.26 10.81 3.88
N ARG A 292 -10.95 10.93 3.69
CA ARG A 292 -10.27 10.84 2.40
C ARG A 292 -9.60 9.48 2.28
N ARG A 293 -10.01 8.68 1.28
CA ARG A 293 -9.28 7.47 0.90
C ARG A 293 -7.97 7.89 0.23
N VAL A 294 -6.83 7.44 0.76
CA VAL A 294 -5.50 7.86 0.29
C VAL A 294 -5.19 7.33 -1.11
N SER A 295 -5.65 6.13 -1.47
CA SER A 295 -5.34 5.47 -2.74
C SER A 295 -5.88 6.18 -3.98
N ASP A 296 -7.04 6.85 -3.87
CA ASP A 296 -7.74 7.48 -5.01
C ASP A 296 -8.26 8.91 -4.72
N GLY A 297 -8.11 9.40 -3.48
CA GLY A 297 -8.59 10.70 -3.06
C GLY A 297 -10.10 10.79 -2.87
N GLN A 298 -10.84 9.68 -2.91
CA GLN A 298 -12.30 9.71 -2.71
C GLN A 298 -12.63 10.29 -1.32
N LEU A 299 -13.57 11.23 -1.29
CA LEU A 299 -14.05 11.87 -0.06
C LEU A 299 -15.42 11.29 0.34
N THR A 300 -15.55 10.92 1.61
CA THR A 300 -16.81 10.52 2.25
C THR A 300 -17.08 11.46 3.42
N THR A 301 -18.25 12.10 3.46
CA THR A 301 -18.65 12.97 4.59
C THR A 301 -19.31 12.14 5.69
N PHE A 302 -19.12 12.55 6.94
CA PHE A 302 -19.85 12.00 8.09
C PHE A 302 -20.36 13.12 9.00
N SER A 303 -21.53 12.92 9.58
CA SER A 303 -22.19 13.88 10.48
C SER A 303 -22.27 13.40 11.94
N SER A 304 -21.87 12.16 12.21
CA SER A 304 -21.82 11.56 13.54
C SER A 304 -20.71 10.52 13.63
N VAL A 305 -20.30 10.19 14.86
CA VAL A 305 -19.45 9.04 15.19
C VAL A 305 -20.27 7.97 15.94
N PRO A 306 -20.03 6.65 15.73
CA PRO A 306 -19.01 6.07 14.85
C PRO A 306 -19.21 6.43 13.38
N ALA A 307 -18.13 6.81 12.71
CA ALA A 307 -18.16 7.05 11.27
C ALA A 307 -17.89 5.74 10.53
N GLN A 308 -18.44 5.58 9.34
CA GLN A 308 -18.32 4.35 8.55
C GLN A 308 -17.68 4.62 7.20
N VAL A 309 -16.75 3.77 6.79
CA VAL A 309 -16.11 3.84 5.47
C VAL A 309 -15.65 2.45 5.06
N ASP A 310 -15.99 2.01 3.85
CA ASP A 310 -15.48 0.77 3.25
C ASP A 310 -15.43 -0.44 4.20
N GLY A 311 -16.53 -0.75 4.89
CA GLY A 311 -16.59 -1.88 5.82
C GLY A 311 -15.86 -1.68 7.16
N LEU A 312 -15.35 -0.48 7.45
CA LEU A 312 -14.73 -0.09 8.71
C LEU A 312 -15.69 0.76 9.55
N ASP A 313 -15.66 0.55 10.86
CA ASP A 313 -16.25 1.41 11.89
C ASP A 313 -15.14 2.20 12.58
N LEU A 314 -15.29 3.53 12.58
CA LEU A 314 -14.35 4.49 13.17
C LEU A 314 -14.98 5.07 14.44
N GLN A 315 -14.59 4.55 15.58
CA GLN A 315 -15.11 4.95 16.88
C GLN A 315 -14.22 6.01 17.51
N LEU A 316 -14.81 7.13 17.92
CA LEU A 316 -14.09 8.21 18.59
C LEU A 316 -14.29 8.09 20.10
N THR A 317 -13.22 8.21 20.87
CA THR A 317 -13.29 8.52 22.30
C THR A 317 -12.67 9.89 22.54
N GLY A 318 -13.11 10.61 23.58
CA GLY A 318 -12.69 12.00 23.81
C GLY A 318 -13.42 13.00 22.92
N THR A 319 -12.78 14.15 22.62
CA THR A 319 -13.40 15.22 21.81
C THR A 319 -12.41 15.70 20.76
N ALA A 320 -12.84 15.64 19.48
CA ALA A 320 -12.11 16.24 18.38
C ALA A 320 -12.45 17.73 18.25
N ASN A 321 -11.48 18.52 17.80
CA ASN A 321 -11.70 19.91 17.40
C ASN A 321 -11.76 20.02 15.87
N ALA A 322 -12.38 21.09 15.37
CA ALA A 322 -12.32 21.40 13.94
C ALA A 322 -10.85 21.58 13.50
N GLY A 323 -10.45 20.89 12.44
CA GLY A 323 -9.08 20.83 11.95
C GLY A 323 -8.26 19.64 12.47
N ASP A 324 -8.73 18.91 13.49
CA ASP A 324 -8.06 17.69 13.92
C ASP A 324 -8.09 16.63 12.81
N ARG A 325 -6.98 15.91 12.63
CA ARG A 325 -6.76 14.90 11.60
C ARG A 325 -6.33 13.57 12.21
N PHE A 326 -6.78 12.46 11.63
CA PHE A 326 -6.36 11.12 12.02
C PHE A 326 -6.02 10.29 10.78
N MET A 327 -4.93 9.53 10.82
CA MET A 327 -4.53 8.59 9.77
C MET A 327 -4.85 7.15 10.18
N VAL A 328 -5.83 6.56 9.51
CA VAL A 328 -6.26 5.17 9.70
C VAL A 328 -5.42 4.28 8.79
N THR A 329 -4.74 3.29 9.39
CA THR A 329 -3.82 2.36 8.69
C THR A 329 -4.23 0.89 8.94
N PRO A 330 -5.43 0.50 8.47
CA PRO A 330 -6.18 -0.61 9.06
C PRO A 330 -5.53 -1.98 8.84
N TYR A 331 -4.67 -2.09 7.82
CA TYR A 331 -4.12 -3.35 7.35
C TYR A 331 -2.71 -3.65 7.87
N ARG A 332 -2.07 -2.68 8.54
CA ARG A 332 -0.63 -2.69 8.83
C ARG A 332 -0.18 -3.85 9.72
N GLN A 333 -0.95 -4.16 10.76
CA GLN A 333 -0.58 -5.16 11.77
C GLN A 333 -1.29 -6.50 11.60
N VAL A 334 -2.35 -6.55 10.79
CA VAL A 334 -3.19 -7.74 10.62
C VAL A 334 -2.39 -8.90 10.02
N THR A 335 -1.56 -8.63 9.01
CA THR A 335 -0.79 -9.64 8.27
C THR A 335 0.35 -10.24 9.08
N GLN A 336 0.98 -9.44 9.93
CA GLN A 336 2.15 -9.85 10.72
C GLN A 336 1.79 -10.85 11.82
N SER A 337 0.52 -10.85 12.27
CA SER A 337 0.07 -11.63 13.43
C SER A 337 -0.99 -12.68 13.08
N MET A 338 -1.28 -12.88 11.79
CA MET A 338 -2.21 -13.93 11.38
C MET A 338 -1.64 -15.30 11.76
N ASP A 339 -2.39 -16.12 12.48
CA ASP A 339 -1.98 -17.46 12.91
C ASP A 339 -3.18 -18.39 13.08
N VAL A 340 -2.97 -19.71 13.15
CA VAL A 340 -4.06 -20.65 13.45
C VAL A 340 -4.37 -20.62 14.95
N ALA A 341 -5.65 -20.50 15.30
CA ALA A 341 -6.07 -20.27 16.68
C ALA A 341 -6.00 -21.51 17.58
N PHE A 342 -5.87 -22.71 17.00
CA PHE A 342 -5.82 -23.98 17.73
C PHE A 342 -5.05 -25.05 16.95
N ALA A 343 -4.50 -26.03 17.66
CA ALA A 343 -3.66 -27.09 17.05
C ALA A 343 -4.38 -28.44 16.87
N SER A 344 -5.51 -28.67 17.56
CA SER A 344 -6.19 -29.97 17.55
C SER A 344 -7.09 -30.13 16.33
N PRO A 345 -6.93 -31.17 15.48
CA PRO A 345 -7.83 -31.42 14.35
C PRO A 345 -9.27 -31.71 14.80
N ARG A 346 -9.47 -32.15 16.05
CA ARG A 346 -10.80 -32.39 16.61
C ARG A 346 -11.59 -31.10 16.82
N SER A 347 -10.91 -29.97 16.98
CA SER A 347 -11.49 -28.64 17.23
C SER A 347 -11.93 -27.91 15.95
N LEU A 348 -11.69 -28.50 14.77
CA LEU A 348 -12.14 -27.92 13.50
C LEU A 348 -13.67 -27.98 13.38
N ALA A 349 -14.30 -26.83 13.13
CA ALA A 349 -15.75 -26.65 13.02
C ALA A 349 -16.26 -27.19 11.67
N VAL A 350 -16.68 -28.45 11.66
CA VAL A 350 -17.07 -29.16 10.42
C VAL A 350 -18.58 -29.31 10.33
N ALA A 351 -19.24 -29.55 11.45
CA ALA A 351 -20.66 -29.81 11.49
C ALA A 351 -21.48 -28.51 11.51
N SER A 352 -22.64 -28.53 10.89
CA SER A 352 -23.69 -27.55 11.11
C SER A 352 -24.33 -27.75 12.49
N PRO A 353 -24.66 -26.67 13.22
CA PRO A 353 -25.38 -26.73 14.48
C PRO A 353 -26.86 -27.09 14.29
N VAL A 354 -27.36 -27.02 13.06
CA VAL A 354 -28.75 -27.33 12.69
C VAL A 354 -28.83 -28.35 11.58
N VAL A 355 -29.89 -29.16 11.63
CA VAL A 355 -30.28 -30.09 10.58
C VAL A 355 -31.73 -29.84 10.19
N ALA A 356 -32.06 -30.14 8.93
CA ALA A 356 -33.41 -30.03 8.41
C ALA A 356 -33.97 -31.41 8.06
N SER A 357 -35.23 -31.66 8.42
CA SER A 357 -35.93 -32.90 8.11
C SER A 357 -37.31 -32.62 7.56
N ALA A 358 -37.67 -33.30 6.47
CA ALA A 358 -39.02 -33.30 5.94
C ALA A 358 -39.98 -34.06 6.88
N GLY A 359 -41.23 -33.59 6.98
CA GLY A 359 -42.29 -34.34 7.63
C GLY A 359 -42.52 -35.70 6.97
N THR A 360 -42.74 -36.75 7.76
CA THR A 360 -42.95 -38.11 7.25
C THR A 360 -44.30 -38.29 6.54
N ALA A 361 -45.21 -37.33 6.71
CA ALA A 361 -46.53 -37.30 6.06
C ALA A 361 -46.56 -36.39 4.82
N ASN A 362 -45.41 -35.84 4.39
CA ASN A 362 -45.36 -34.96 3.23
C ASN A 362 -45.80 -35.71 1.97
N LEU A 363 -46.68 -35.08 1.19
CA LEU A 363 -47.21 -35.59 -0.07
C LEU A 363 -46.65 -34.85 -1.29
N GLY A 364 -46.11 -33.64 -1.10
CA GLY A 364 -45.45 -32.86 -2.14
C GLY A 364 -44.04 -33.34 -2.48
N SER A 365 -43.41 -32.65 -3.44
CA SER A 365 -42.08 -32.98 -3.97
C SER A 365 -40.93 -32.17 -3.35
N LEU A 366 -41.13 -31.64 -2.14
CA LEU A 366 -40.13 -30.82 -1.46
C LEU A 366 -38.82 -31.60 -1.25
N THR A 367 -37.72 -31.01 -1.68
CA THR A 367 -36.36 -31.53 -1.49
C THR A 367 -35.47 -30.46 -0.90
N LEU A 368 -34.60 -30.86 0.04
CA LEU A 368 -33.57 -29.98 0.58
C LEU A 368 -32.49 -29.77 -0.47
N GLN A 369 -32.28 -28.51 -0.86
CA GLN A 369 -31.14 -28.15 -1.71
C GLN A 369 -29.93 -27.74 -0.87
N SER A 370 -30.14 -26.93 0.17
CA SER A 370 -29.07 -26.51 1.07
C SER A 370 -29.63 -26.08 2.43
N LEU A 371 -28.87 -26.31 3.49
CA LEU A 371 -29.04 -25.71 4.81
C LEU A 371 -27.67 -25.24 5.27
N GLN A 372 -27.55 -23.98 5.67
CA GLN A 372 -26.31 -23.43 6.20
C GLN A 372 -26.57 -22.48 7.35
N PRO A 373 -25.74 -22.47 8.41
CA PRO A 373 -25.73 -21.37 9.35
C PRO A 373 -25.13 -20.16 8.64
N ALA A 374 -25.85 -19.04 8.60
CA ALA A 374 -25.52 -17.86 7.80
C ALA A 374 -25.08 -16.65 8.64
N ARG A 375 -25.47 -16.60 9.91
CA ARG A 375 -25.04 -15.57 10.87
C ARG A 375 -25.19 -16.09 12.30
N ALA A 376 -24.47 -15.45 13.23
CA ALA A 376 -24.66 -15.71 14.65
C ALA A 376 -26.06 -15.29 15.10
N ASP A 377 -26.73 -16.16 15.86
CA ASP A 377 -28.06 -15.91 16.42
C ASP A 377 -28.22 -16.74 17.69
N ALA A 378 -28.76 -16.14 18.75
CA ALA A 378 -28.96 -16.85 20.02
C ALA A 378 -29.98 -18.00 19.90
N ASN A 379 -30.86 -17.95 18.89
CA ASN A 379 -31.87 -18.98 18.64
C ASN A 379 -31.46 -19.96 17.53
N LEU A 380 -30.20 -19.96 17.08
CA LEU A 380 -29.75 -20.73 15.91
C LEU A 380 -30.17 -22.21 15.96
N ALA A 381 -30.01 -22.86 17.11
CA ALA A 381 -30.35 -24.28 17.30
C ALA A 381 -31.78 -24.52 17.80
N GLN A 382 -32.60 -23.48 18.01
CA GLN A 382 -33.99 -23.63 18.43
C GLN A 382 -34.84 -24.23 17.29
N THR A 383 -35.76 -25.12 17.63
CA THR A 383 -36.61 -25.78 16.64
C THR A 383 -37.51 -24.77 15.92
N VAL A 384 -37.49 -24.83 14.60
CA VAL A 384 -38.38 -24.09 13.70
C VAL A 384 -39.08 -25.08 12.78
N THR A 385 -40.39 -24.99 12.66
CA THR A 385 -41.18 -25.79 11.71
C THR A 385 -41.84 -24.88 10.70
N LEU A 386 -41.56 -25.16 9.42
CA LEU A 386 -42.24 -24.60 8.26
C LEU A 386 -43.42 -25.52 7.93
N THR A 387 -44.63 -24.99 7.91
CA THR A 387 -45.85 -25.74 7.55
C THR A 387 -46.44 -25.14 6.28
N PHE A 388 -46.38 -25.88 5.18
CA PHE A 388 -46.84 -25.39 3.89
C PHE A 388 -48.36 -25.39 3.84
N THR A 389 -48.94 -24.24 3.50
CA THR A 389 -50.40 -24.04 3.38
C THR A 389 -50.89 -24.24 1.95
N GLY A 390 -49.96 -24.29 0.98
CA GLY A 390 -50.19 -24.58 -0.43
C GLY A 390 -48.90 -24.47 -1.24
N ALA A 391 -49.00 -24.55 -2.57
CA ALA A 391 -47.84 -24.59 -3.47
C ALA A 391 -46.92 -23.35 -3.42
N GLY A 392 -47.40 -22.22 -2.90
CA GLY A 392 -46.68 -20.94 -2.88
C GLY A 392 -46.64 -20.26 -1.52
N SER A 393 -47.03 -20.93 -0.44
CA SER A 393 -47.04 -20.32 0.90
C SER A 393 -46.82 -21.31 2.04
N PHE A 394 -46.25 -20.81 3.13
CA PHE A 394 -46.05 -21.54 4.38
C PHE A 394 -46.23 -20.65 5.60
N ASP A 395 -46.52 -21.28 6.72
CA ASP A 395 -46.50 -20.68 8.04
C ASP A 395 -45.22 -21.12 8.77
N VAL A 396 -44.73 -20.29 9.68
CA VAL A 396 -43.53 -20.56 10.46
C VAL A 396 -43.90 -20.63 11.93
N SER A 397 -43.35 -21.62 12.62
CA SER A 397 -43.51 -21.77 14.07
C SER A 397 -42.17 -22.08 14.72
N GLY A 398 -41.84 -21.40 15.82
CA GLY A 398 -40.61 -21.63 16.57
C GLY A 398 -40.13 -20.41 17.34
N THR A 399 -39.38 -20.64 18.41
CA THR A 399 -38.76 -19.57 19.22
C THR A 399 -37.89 -18.67 18.35
N GLY A 400 -38.01 -17.34 18.50
CA GLY A 400 -37.19 -16.36 17.78
C GLY A 400 -37.68 -16.00 16.36
N THR A 401 -38.66 -16.71 15.81
CA THR A 401 -39.11 -16.51 14.42
C THR A 401 -40.17 -15.43 14.23
N GLY A 402 -40.86 -15.03 15.31
CA GLY A 402 -42.05 -14.18 15.25
C GLY A 402 -43.32 -14.91 14.77
N ASN A 403 -43.22 -16.19 14.41
CA ASN A 403 -44.30 -17.06 13.94
C ASN A 403 -45.17 -16.46 12.80
N PRO A 404 -44.59 -15.94 11.70
CA PRO A 404 -45.36 -15.38 10.60
C PRO A 404 -46.20 -16.46 9.89
N THR A 405 -47.37 -16.05 9.38
CA THR A 405 -48.26 -16.88 8.57
C THR A 405 -48.34 -16.38 7.14
N GLY A 406 -48.56 -17.26 6.17
CA GLY A 406 -48.73 -16.90 4.76
C GLY A 406 -47.46 -16.35 4.10
N VAL A 407 -46.29 -16.77 4.58
CA VAL A 407 -45.00 -16.40 3.98
C VAL A 407 -44.91 -16.99 2.58
N ALA A 408 -44.50 -16.18 1.60
CA ALA A 408 -44.38 -16.63 0.22
C ALA A 408 -43.28 -17.70 0.09
N TYR A 409 -43.60 -18.82 -0.55
CA TYR A 409 -42.64 -19.83 -0.97
C TYR A 409 -42.39 -19.72 -2.47
N VAL A 410 -41.11 -19.61 -2.83
CA VAL A 410 -40.65 -19.67 -4.22
C VAL A 410 -39.58 -20.76 -4.28
N PRO A 411 -39.78 -21.85 -5.05
CA PRO A 411 -38.80 -22.92 -5.17
C PRO A 411 -37.42 -22.40 -5.56
N GLY A 412 -36.40 -22.82 -4.83
CA GLY A 412 -35.00 -22.41 -5.04
C GLY A 412 -34.63 -21.05 -4.43
N GLN A 413 -35.56 -20.33 -3.80
CA GLN A 413 -35.24 -19.13 -3.02
C GLN A 413 -34.91 -19.51 -1.56
N PRO A 414 -33.93 -18.85 -0.94
CA PRO A 414 -33.57 -19.10 0.44
C PRO A 414 -34.65 -18.60 1.41
N ILE A 415 -34.93 -19.40 2.42
CA ILE A 415 -35.78 -19.13 3.58
C ILE A 415 -34.87 -18.96 4.79
N SER A 416 -34.93 -17.83 5.48
CA SER A 416 -34.00 -17.51 6.57
C SER A 416 -34.72 -17.19 7.87
N TYR A 417 -34.41 -17.94 8.93
CA TYR A 417 -34.87 -17.68 10.29
C TYR A 417 -33.76 -18.02 11.28
N ASN A 418 -33.74 -17.38 12.45
CA ASN A 418 -32.80 -17.66 13.53
C ASN A 418 -31.32 -17.79 13.07
N GLY A 419 -30.91 -17.01 12.07
CA GLY A 419 -29.53 -17.00 11.58
C GLY A 419 -29.11 -18.14 10.65
N TRP A 420 -29.96 -19.14 10.36
CA TRP A 420 -29.73 -20.11 9.30
C TRP A 420 -30.45 -19.70 8.01
N ALA A 421 -30.00 -20.26 6.88
CA ALA A 421 -30.65 -20.15 5.57
C ALA A 421 -30.89 -21.55 4.98
N LEU A 422 -32.12 -21.81 4.59
CA LEU A 422 -32.61 -23.07 4.02
C LEU A 422 -33.10 -22.83 2.59
N THR A 423 -32.64 -23.60 1.63
CA THR A 423 -33.17 -23.58 0.26
C THR A 423 -33.86 -24.90 -0.03
N LEU A 424 -35.13 -24.84 -0.42
CA LEU A 424 -35.92 -26.00 -0.82
C LEU A 424 -36.29 -25.89 -2.30
N LYS A 425 -36.40 -27.03 -2.97
CA LYS A 425 -36.94 -27.16 -4.33
C LYS A 425 -38.16 -28.07 -4.34
N GLY A 426 -38.95 -27.97 -5.41
CA GLY A 426 -40.16 -28.78 -5.59
C GLY A 426 -41.43 -28.04 -5.16
N THR A 427 -42.55 -28.75 -5.26
CA THR A 427 -43.90 -28.20 -5.05
C THR A 427 -44.52 -28.85 -3.81
N PRO A 428 -44.76 -28.09 -2.73
CA PRO A 428 -45.41 -28.59 -1.54
C PRO A 428 -46.91 -28.81 -1.75
N GLN A 429 -47.50 -29.69 -0.95
CA GLN A 429 -48.93 -29.79 -0.73
C GLN A 429 -49.32 -29.18 0.63
N PRO A 430 -50.59 -28.72 0.81
CA PRO A 430 -51.06 -28.26 2.10
C PRO A 430 -50.85 -29.32 3.19
N GLY A 431 -50.22 -28.95 4.29
CA GLY A 431 -49.87 -29.84 5.40
C GLY A 431 -48.47 -30.44 5.33
N ASP A 432 -47.74 -30.28 4.23
CA ASP A 432 -46.31 -30.64 4.19
C ASP A 432 -45.52 -29.81 5.21
N THR A 433 -44.53 -30.41 5.84
CA THR A 433 -43.67 -29.71 6.82
C THR A 433 -42.19 -29.89 6.56
N TYR A 434 -41.41 -28.91 7.00
CA TYR A 434 -39.95 -28.99 7.14
C TYR A 434 -39.57 -28.49 8.53
N THR A 435 -38.88 -29.32 9.31
CA THR A 435 -38.42 -28.96 10.65
C THR A 435 -36.92 -28.75 10.64
N ILE A 436 -36.48 -27.60 11.12
CA ILE A 436 -35.08 -27.25 11.40
C ILE A 436 -34.90 -27.34 12.91
N GLN A 437 -33.87 -28.03 13.36
CA GLN A 437 -33.61 -28.23 14.79
C GLN A 437 -32.12 -28.46 15.04
N ALA A 438 -31.72 -28.47 16.32
CA ALA A 438 -30.37 -28.79 16.73
C ALA A 438 -29.87 -30.11 16.11
N ASN A 439 -28.62 -30.11 15.64
CA ASN A 439 -27.99 -31.29 15.10
C ASN A 439 -27.69 -32.31 16.22
N ALA A 440 -28.34 -33.47 16.16
CA ALA A 440 -28.13 -34.56 17.12
C ALA A 440 -26.91 -35.44 16.82
N TYR A 441 -26.36 -35.37 15.59
CA TYR A 441 -25.24 -36.20 15.12
C TYR A 441 -24.16 -35.34 14.45
N PRO A 442 -23.55 -34.40 15.19
CA PRO A 442 -22.56 -33.48 14.63
C PRO A 442 -21.26 -34.17 14.19
N ASP A 443 -20.94 -35.35 14.70
CA ASP A 443 -19.72 -36.08 14.38
C ASP A 443 -19.66 -36.56 12.92
N ILE A 444 -20.80 -36.85 12.30
CA ILE A 444 -20.93 -37.32 10.92
C ILE A 444 -21.47 -36.26 9.95
N ASP A 445 -21.78 -35.05 10.45
CA ASP A 445 -22.28 -33.95 9.63
C ASP A 445 -21.13 -33.07 9.11
N ALA A 446 -21.28 -32.56 7.88
CA ALA A 446 -20.29 -31.73 7.20
C ALA A 446 -20.86 -30.40 6.68
N GLY A 447 -22.03 -29.98 7.18
CA GLY A 447 -22.72 -28.78 6.68
C GLY A 447 -21.85 -27.52 6.74
N ASN A 448 -21.06 -27.34 7.81
CA ASN A 448 -20.17 -26.20 7.92
C ASN A 448 -18.92 -26.32 7.04
N ALA A 449 -18.39 -27.54 6.82
CA ALA A 449 -17.30 -27.73 5.86
C ALA A 449 -17.71 -27.35 4.43
N HIS A 450 -18.95 -27.62 4.02
CA HIS A 450 -19.48 -27.15 2.74
C HIS A 450 -19.61 -25.62 2.69
N ALA A 451 -20.03 -24.98 3.78
CA ALA A 451 -20.07 -23.52 3.86
C ALA A 451 -18.66 -22.90 3.79
N MET A 452 -17.66 -23.52 4.42
CA MET A 452 -16.26 -23.11 4.33
C MET A 452 -15.71 -23.25 2.90
N LEU A 453 -16.06 -24.32 2.18
CA LEU A 453 -15.71 -24.49 0.76
C LEU A 453 -16.30 -23.39 -0.12
N ALA A 454 -17.55 -22.97 0.16
CA ALA A 454 -18.23 -21.95 -0.62
C ALA A 454 -17.57 -20.56 -0.54
N ILE A 455 -16.76 -20.29 0.50
CA ILE A 455 -16.00 -19.03 0.64
C ILE A 455 -15.06 -18.83 -0.56
N ARG A 456 -14.56 -19.91 -1.18
CA ARG A 456 -13.68 -19.83 -2.35
C ARG A 456 -14.31 -19.05 -3.50
N ASP A 457 -15.61 -19.21 -3.66
CA ASP A 457 -16.36 -18.65 -4.79
C ASP A 457 -16.97 -17.27 -4.42
N LEU A 458 -16.71 -16.78 -3.20
CA LEU A 458 -17.19 -15.48 -2.73
C LEU A 458 -16.36 -14.34 -3.34
N ALA A 459 -17.06 -13.33 -3.84
CA ALA A 459 -16.48 -12.14 -4.46
C ALA A 459 -15.89 -11.18 -3.40
N LEU A 460 -14.80 -11.57 -2.76
CA LEU A 460 -14.16 -10.82 -1.66
C LEU A 460 -13.28 -9.65 -2.14
N PHE A 461 -12.78 -9.69 -3.37
CA PHE A 461 -11.79 -8.74 -3.86
C PHE A 461 -12.26 -8.06 -5.13
N ASP A 462 -12.88 -6.89 -4.99
CA ASP A 462 -13.33 -6.04 -6.11
C ASP A 462 -14.26 -6.76 -7.09
N GLY A 463 -15.16 -7.58 -6.55
CA GLY A 463 -16.09 -8.40 -7.34
C GLY A 463 -15.51 -9.73 -7.82
N ALA A 464 -14.25 -10.04 -7.49
CA ALA A 464 -13.57 -11.26 -7.87
C ALA A 464 -13.38 -12.23 -6.69
N ALA A 465 -13.27 -13.51 -7.02
CA ALA A 465 -13.01 -14.58 -6.06
C ALA A 465 -11.61 -14.47 -5.45
N THR A 466 -11.35 -15.28 -4.42
CA THR A 466 -10.11 -15.22 -3.61
C THR A 466 -8.82 -15.32 -4.44
N THR A 467 -8.77 -16.23 -5.41
CA THR A 467 -7.59 -16.42 -6.29
C THR A 467 -7.41 -15.27 -7.28
N ASP A 468 -8.50 -14.75 -7.80
CA ASP A 468 -8.52 -13.69 -8.81
C ASP A 468 -8.10 -12.34 -8.21
N GLY A 469 -8.46 -12.10 -6.95
CA GLY A 469 -7.99 -10.92 -6.19
C GLY A 469 -6.46 -10.86 -6.07
N TYR A 470 -5.79 -12.00 -5.84
CA TYR A 470 -4.33 -12.06 -5.82
C TYR A 470 -3.71 -11.79 -7.20
N ALA A 471 -4.32 -12.34 -8.26
CA ALA A 471 -3.88 -12.07 -9.63
C ALA A 471 -4.01 -10.58 -10.00
N ALA A 472 -5.06 -9.91 -9.51
CA ALA A 472 -5.23 -8.47 -9.68
C ALA A 472 -4.14 -7.65 -8.95
N LEU A 473 -3.76 -8.05 -7.72
CA LEU A 473 -2.61 -7.46 -7.02
C LEU A 473 -1.31 -7.60 -7.83
N MET A 474 -0.99 -8.80 -8.29
CA MET A 474 0.20 -9.04 -9.11
C MET A 474 0.17 -8.22 -10.40
N SER A 475 -0.98 -8.16 -11.07
CA SER A 475 -1.18 -7.36 -12.28
C SER A 475 -0.94 -5.87 -12.00
N ASN A 476 -1.43 -5.33 -10.88
CA ASN A 476 -1.20 -3.93 -10.51
C ASN A 476 0.29 -3.63 -10.33
N ILE A 477 1.02 -4.50 -9.62
CA ILE A 477 2.47 -4.37 -9.42
C ILE A 477 3.21 -4.48 -10.75
N GLY A 478 2.88 -5.48 -11.58
CA GLY A 478 3.48 -5.68 -12.90
C GLY A 478 3.27 -4.49 -13.84
N VAL A 479 2.08 -3.89 -13.84
CA VAL A 479 1.80 -2.65 -14.59
C VAL A 479 2.67 -1.49 -14.08
N ARG A 480 2.86 -1.34 -12.76
CA ARG A 480 3.76 -0.33 -12.19
C ARG A 480 5.22 -0.57 -12.57
N VAL A 481 5.69 -1.81 -12.55
CA VAL A 481 7.04 -2.20 -12.99
C VAL A 481 7.23 -1.86 -14.46
N GLN A 482 6.29 -2.25 -15.33
CA GLN A 482 6.36 -1.98 -16.77
C GLN A 482 6.34 -0.47 -17.05
N SER A 483 5.45 0.27 -16.39
CA SER A 483 5.36 1.73 -16.51
C SER A 483 6.65 2.41 -16.06
N ALA A 484 7.19 2.03 -14.90
CA ALA A 484 8.47 2.55 -14.41
C ALA A 484 9.64 2.16 -15.32
N GLY A 485 9.58 0.97 -15.94
CA GLY A 485 10.55 0.49 -16.92
C GLY A 485 10.58 1.36 -18.17
N PHE A 486 9.40 1.65 -18.72
CA PHE A 486 9.24 2.56 -19.85
C PHE A 486 9.74 3.97 -19.51
N SER A 487 9.31 4.54 -18.38
CA SER A 487 9.77 5.86 -17.94
C SER A 487 11.29 5.92 -17.76
N ALA A 488 11.90 4.89 -17.16
CA ALA A 488 13.35 4.83 -17.00
C ALA A 488 14.09 4.77 -18.34
N ALA A 489 13.58 4.01 -19.32
CA ALA A 489 14.16 3.93 -20.66
C ALA A 489 14.09 5.28 -21.39
N VAL A 490 12.94 5.96 -21.33
CA VAL A 490 12.76 7.30 -21.91
C VAL A 490 13.68 8.31 -21.25
N SER A 491 13.70 8.37 -19.91
CA SER A 491 14.57 9.30 -19.18
C SER A 491 16.06 9.07 -19.48
N ARG A 492 16.49 7.81 -19.60
CA ARG A 492 17.87 7.47 -19.98
C ARG A 492 18.19 7.94 -21.40
N SER A 493 17.31 7.68 -22.37
CA SER A 493 17.53 8.15 -23.74
C SER A 493 17.61 9.68 -23.85
N ILE A 494 16.79 10.42 -23.10
CA ILE A 494 16.86 11.88 -23.04
C ILE A 494 18.20 12.33 -22.44
N ALA A 495 18.63 11.70 -21.33
CA ALA A 495 19.89 12.03 -20.68
C ALA A 495 21.10 11.75 -21.59
N ASP A 496 21.12 10.61 -22.30
CA ASP A 496 22.19 10.22 -23.22
C ASP A 496 22.28 11.19 -24.42
N ASN A 497 21.13 11.59 -24.98
CA ASN A 497 21.08 12.59 -26.05
C ASN A 497 21.59 13.95 -25.55
N ALA A 498 21.12 14.43 -24.40
CA ALA A 498 21.56 15.69 -23.82
C ALA A 498 23.05 15.70 -23.46
N ALA A 499 23.60 14.56 -22.99
CA ALA A 499 25.02 14.39 -22.75
C ALA A 499 25.83 14.47 -24.06
N THR A 500 25.31 13.86 -25.14
CA THR A 500 25.93 13.91 -26.47
C THR A 500 25.92 15.34 -27.03
N ASP A 501 24.80 16.05 -26.93
CA ASP A 501 24.68 17.44 -27.38
C ASP A 501 25.60 18.37 -26.60
N ASN A 502 25.68 18.20 -25.28
CA ASN A 502 26.63 18.95 -24.44
C ASN A 502 28.08 18.65 -24.81
N ALA A 503 28.44 17.40 -25.06
CA ALA A 503 29.78 17.01 -25.50
C ALA A 503 30.14 17.59 -26.88
N ALA A 504 29.16 17.75 -27.77
CA ALA A 504 29.35 18.37 -29.09
C ALA A 504 29.64 19.88 -28.99
N VAL A 505 29.07 20.57 -28.00
CA VAL A 505 29.30 22.01 -27.76
C VAL A 505 30.54 22.26 -26.90
N ALA A 506 30.77 21.44 -25.87
CA ALA A 506 31.93 21.53 -24.98
C ALA A 506 33.21 20.90 -25.57
N GLY A 507 33.09 20.15 -26.67
CA GLY A 507 34.21 19.59 -27.39
C GLY A 507 35.13 20.69 -27.90
N VAL A 508 36.40 20.65 -27.49
CA VAL A 508 37.43 21.55 -28.02
C VAL A 508 37.60 21.27 -29.51
N ASN A 509 37.23 22.23 -30.35
CA ASN A 509 37.55 22.17 -31.76
C ASN A 509 39.07 22.37 -31.91
N LEU A 510 39.80 21.26 -32.05
CA LEU A 510 41.26 21.27 -32.17
C LEU A 510 41.77 22.13 -33.32
N ASP A 511 40.96 22.31 -34.38
CA ASP A 511 41.31 23.20 -35.50
C ASP A 511 41.19 24.67 -35.10
N GLU A 512 40.22 25.01 -34.25
CA GLU A 512 40.00 26.38 -33.76
C GLU A 512 41.02 26.75 -32.68
N GLU A 513 41.38 25.81 -31.80
CA GLU A 513 42.49 26.00 -30.85
C GLU A 513 43.85 25.99 -31.55
N ALA A 514 44.07 25.18 -32.58
CA ALA A 514 45.28 25.25 -33.40
C ALA A 514 45.39 26.58 -34.16
N ALA A 515 44.27 27.09 -34.69
CA ALA A 515 44.21 28.40 -35.33
C ALA A 515 44.53 29.54 -34.35
N LYS A 516 43.96 29.52 -33.14
CA LYS A 516 44.29 30.47 -32.06
C LYS A 516 45.76 30.34 -31.62
N LEU A 517 46.29 29.13 -31.50
CA LEU A 517 47.70 28.89 -31.20
C LEU A 517 48.62 29.48 -32.27
N LEU A 518 48.30 29.27 -33.55
CA LEU A 518 49.03 29.86 -34.67
C LEU A 518 48.92 31.38 -34.67
N GLN A 519 47.75 31.93 -34.35
CA GLN A 519 47.54 33.37 -34.22
C GLN A 519 48.36 33.96 -33.07
N TYR A 520 48.39 33.30 -31.90
CA TYR A 520 49.21 33.73 -30.77
C TYR A 520 50.71 33.60 -31.06
N GLN A 521 51.14 32.56 -31.77
CA GLN A 521 52.52 32.43 -32.22
C GLN A 521 52.90 33.54 -33.22
N GLN A 522 52.03 33.86 -34.19
CA GLN A 522 52.25 34.95 -35.14
C GLN A 522 52.26 36.32 -34.45
N ALA A 523 51.35 36.56 -33.51
CA ALA A 523 51.32 37.78 -32.71
C ALA A 523 52.59 37.91 -31.86
N TYR A 524 53.05 36.83 -31.23
CA TYR A 524 54.29 36.82 -30.46
C TYR A 524 55.53 37.08 -31.34
N GLN A 525 55.60 36.45 -32.52
CA GLN A 525 56.66 36.71 -33.50
C GLN A 525 56.63 38.14 -34.02
N ALA A 526 55.45 38.70 -34.27
CA ALA A 526 55.28 40.09 -34.70
C ALA A 526 55.72 41.07 -33.59
N SER A 527 55.31 40.83 -32.33
CA SER A 527 55.76 41.61 -31.17
C SER A 527 57.27 41.51 -30.96
N ALA A 528 57.86 40.32 -31.09
CA ALA A 528 59.31 40.12 -31.01
C ALA A 528 60.05 40.88 -32.13
N LYS A 529 59.50 40.91 -33.35
CA LYS A 529 60.07 41.65 -34.48
C LYS A 529 59.94 43.16 -34.31
N ILE A 530 58.82 43.65 -33.75
CA ILE A 530 58.66 45.06 -33.36
C ILE A 530 59.71 45.43 -32.32
N LEU A 531 59.92 44.61 -31.28
CA LEU A 531 60.96 44.83 -30.28
C LEU A 531 62.36 44.87 -30.90
N GLN A 532 62.66 43.97 -31.84
CA GLN A 532 63.94 43.92 -32.53
C GLN A 532 64.18 45.14 -33.44
N VAL A 533 63.13 45.60 -34.14
CA VAL A 533 63.16 46.85 -34.93
C VAL A 533 63.31 48.05 -34.00
N SER A 534 62.61 48.10 -32.87
CA SER A 534 62.77 49.15 -31.86
C SER A 534 64.20 49.16 -31.28
N GLN A 535 64.79 48.02 -30.97
CA GLN A 535 66.19 47.90 -30.56
C GLN A 535 67.14 48.42 -31.64
N THR A 536 66.92 48.02 -32.90
CA THR A 536 67.73 48.49 -34.03
C THR A 536 67.61 50.01 -34.21
N LEU A 537 66.41 50.58 -34.08
CA LEU A 537 66.18 52.02 -34.14
C LEU A 537 66.87 52.74 -32.97
N PHE A 538 66.80 52.19 -31.76
CA PHE A 538 67.51 52.73 -30.59
C PHE A 538 69.02 52.69 -30.77
N ASP A 539 69.58 51.58 -31.23
CA ASP A 539 71.01 51.43 -31.49
C ASP A 539 71.48 52.37 -32.62
N THR A 540 70.67 52.53 -33.67
CA THR A 540 70.96 53.47 -34.77
C THR A 540 70.88 54.93 -34.30
N LEU A 541 69.93 55.26 -33.41
CA LEU A 541 69.85 56.59 -32.79
C LEU A 541 71.07 56.86 -31.92
N ILE A 542 71.47 55.89 -31.10
CA ILE A 542 72.66 55.99 -30.22
C ILE A 542 73.94 56.11 -31.04
N GLN A 543 74.08 55.36 -32.15
CA GLN A 543 75.24 55.48 -33.04
C GLN A 543 75.30 56.80 -33.81
N ASN A 544 74.15 57.38 -34.18
CA ASN A 544 74.10 58.65 -34.91
C ASN A 544 74.16 59.89 -34.00
N LEU A 545 73.79 59.79 -32.72
CA LEU A 545 73.93 60.86 -31.72
C LEU A 545 75.27 60.83 -30.97
N GLY A 546 76.07 59.77 -31.15
CA GLY A 546 77.39 59.60 -30.53
C GLY A 546 78.57 60.19 -31.31
N ARG A 547 78.34 61.11 -32.26
CA ARG A 547 79.40 61.85 -32.98
C ARG A 547 79.28 63.35 -32.79
#